data_AF-B3M5B3-F1
#
_entry.id   AF-B3M5B3-F1
#
_cell.length_a   1.000
_cell.length_b   1.000
_cell.length_c   1.000
_cell.angle_alpha   90.00
_cell.angle_beta   90.00
_cell.angle_gamma   90.00
#
_symmetry.space_group_name_H-M   'P 1'
#
loop_
_entity.id
_entity.type
_entity.pdbx_description
1 polymer ?
#
loop_
_entity_poly.entity_id
_entity_poly.type
_entity_poly.pdbx_seq_one_letter_code
_entity_poly.pdbx_strand_id
1 'polypeptide(L)'
;MFKIKLRDFGSFVALTALHVCSVLQPVVEAQANVKTIYPVVDRNLLLQVGYQYNHWMLGKSMMYSLLVLIGLWYSRHLQQARKLETEERRGILKDSQQLTAEEVKAEWLSRQRQDAFPMSKFLCFATPWLLTFVGSGLINYVRLYLVIQHFCVSNWRAIQLYGELHVLFLRRLLAVALIPYWSQFAGGDSLEEAAASLPANYISYETHLLD
;
A
#
# COMPACT_ATOMS: atom_id res chain seq x y z
N MET A 1 9.11 -24.02 -12.89
CA MET A 1 8.51 -24.24 -11.55
C MET A 1 8.60 -22.94 -10.75
N PHE A 2 7.47 -22.36 -10.34
CA PHE A 2 7.42 -21.09 -9.59
C PHE A 2 7.97 -21.31 -8.17
N LYS A 3 9.25 -21.00 -7.92
CA LYS A 3 9.81 -21.02 -6.56
C LYS A 3 9.52 -19.68 -5.89
N ILE A 4 8.37 -19.57 -5.24
CA ILE A 4 8.03 -18.38 -4.42
C ILE A 4 8.99 -18.36 -3.23
N LYS A 5 9.88 -17.35 -3.19
CA LYS A 5 10.75 -17.14 -2.03
C LYS A 5 9.97 -16.42 -0.94
N LEU A 6 10.33 -16.61 0.33
CA LEU A 6 9.75 -15.89 1.47
C LEU A 6 9.73 -14.36 1.25
N ARG A 7 10.77 -13.83 0.58
CA ARG A 7 10.87 -12.43 0.17
C ARG A 7 9.73 -11.98 -0.76
N ASP A 8 9.32 -12.83 -1.69
CA ASP A 8 8.27 -12.49 -2.66
C ASP A 8 6.89 -12.51 -1.98
N PHE A 9 6.68 -13.40 -1.00
CA PHE A 9 5.51 -13.37 -0.13
C PHE A 9 5.47 -12.11 0.76
N GLY A 10 6.58 -11.74 1.40
CA GLY A 10 6.66 -10.49 2.17
C GLY A 10 6.39 -9.26 1.31
N SER A 11 6.90 -9.25 0.07
CA SER A 11 6.63 -8.18 -0.90
C SER A 11 5.15 -8.12 -1.29
N PHE A 12 4.50 -9.27 -1.48
CA PHE A 12 3.05 -9.34 -1.74
C PHE A 12 2.23 -8.68 -0.64
N VAL A 13 2.51 -9.07 0.61
CA VAL A 13 1.78 -8.59 1.78
C VAL A 13 1.99 -7.08 1.95
N ALA A 14 3.23 -6.61 1.82
CA ALA A 14 3.55 -5.19 1.90
C ALA A 14 2.87 -4.36 0.79
N LEU A 15 2.94 -4.82 -0.47
CA LEU A 15 2.28 -4.15 -1.60
C LEU A 15 0.76 -4.12 -1.42
N THR A 16 0.17 -5.22 -0.96
CA THR A 16 -1.27 -5.30 -0.73
C THR A 16 -1.69 -4.38 0.41
N ALA A 17 -0.97 -4.38 1.53
CA ALA A 17 -1.26 -3.50 2.67
C ALA A 17 -1.20 -2.03 2.27
N LEU A 18 -0.14 -1.62 1.56
CA LEU A 18 0.01 -0.25 1.05
C LEU A 18 -1.14 0.10 0.10
N HIS A 19 -1.46 -0.78 -0.84
CA HIS A 19 -2.49 -0.52 -1.83
C HIS A 19 -3.88 -0.41 -1.19
N VAL A 20 -4.22 -1.27 -0.24
CA VAL A 20 -5.50 -1.17 0.48
C VAL A 20 -5.62 0.15 1.22
N CYS A 21 -4.55 0.62 1.86
CA CYS A 21 -4.55 1.90 2.55
C CYS A 21 -4.83 3.07 1.58
N SER A 22 -4.26 3.04 0.37
CA SER A 22 -4.51 4.09 -0.63
C SER A 22 -5.95 4.15 -1.14
N VAL A 23 -6.62 2.99 -1.22
CA VAL A 23 -8.02 2.90 -1.70
C VAL A 23 -9.00 3.21 -0.58
N LEU A 24 -8.55 3.23 0.68
CA LEU A 24 -9.37 3.48 1.86
C LEU A 24 -10.14 4.80 1.74
N GLN A 25 -11.48 4.71 1.88
CA GLN A 25 -12.35 5.86 1.73
C GLN A 25 -12.54 6.53 3.10
N PRO A 26 -12.04 7.76 3.30
CA PRO A 26 -12.29 8.47 4.54
C PRO A 26 -13.75 8.92 4.60
N VAL A 27 -14.35 8.83 5.79
CA VAL A 27 -15.70 9.27 6.10
C VAL A 27 -15.62 10.27 7.24
N VAL A 28 -16.36 11.36 7.12
CA VAL A 28 -16.46 12.38 8.16
C VAL A 28 -17.91 12.46 8.57
N GLU A 29 -18.19 12.15 9.84
CA GLU A 29 -19.52 12.28 10.44
C GLU A 29 -19.49 13.48 11.40
N ALA A 30 -20.39 14.44 11.19
CA ALA A 30 -20.52 15.60 12.07
C ALA A 30 -21.75 15.44 12.95
N GLN A 31 -21.55 15.42 14.26
CA GLN A 31 -22.59 15.35 15.28
C GLN A 31 -22.69 16.70 15.98
N ALA A 32 -23.75 17.46 15.68
CA ALA A 32 -24.03 18.71 16.37
C ALA A 32 -24.76 18.43 17.68
N ASN A 33 -24.20 18.89 18.81
CA ASN A 33 -24.85 18.89 20.10
C ASN A 33 -25.21 20.34 20.47
N VAL A 34 -26.51 20.63 20.56
CA VAL A 34 -27.03 21.94 20.94
C VAL A 34 -27.68 21.80 22.31
N LYS A 35 -27.03 22.34 23.34
CA LYS A 35 -27.60 22.43 24.68
C LYS A 35 -28.07 23.86 24.91
N THR A 36 -29.38 24.06 25.03
CA THR A 36 -29.97 25.37 25.32
C THR A 36 -30.24 25.48 26.83
N ILE A 37 -29.39 26.19 27.56
CA ILE A 37 -29.61 26.54 28.97
C ILE A 37 -29.66 28.07 29.05
N TYR A 38 -30.86 28.65 28.99
CA TYR A 38 -31.04 30.10 28.99
C TYR A 38 -30.25 30.79 30.13
N PRO A 39 -29.45 31.84 29.85
CA PRO A 39 -29.31 32.59 28.59
C PRO A 39 -28.20 32.08 27.64
N VAL A 40 -27.54 30.96 27.95
CA VAL A 40 -26.38 30.44 27.21
C VAL A 40 -26.80 29.28 26.30
N VAL A 41 -26.42 29.36 25.02
CA VAL A 41 -26.56 28.25 24.07
C VAL A 41 -25.19 27.65 23.85
N ASP A 42 -24.92 26.50 24.45
CA ASP A 42 -23.70 25.74 24.19
C ASP A 42 -23.88 24.97 22.87
N ARG A 43 -23.10 25.34 21.85
CA ARG A 43 -23.06 24.67 20.54
C ARG A 43 -21.72 23.97 20.38
N ASN A 44 -21.73 22.65 20.46
CA ASN A 44 -20.54 21.83 20.22
C ASN A 44 -20.75 20.99 18.97
N LEU A 45 -19.81 21.05 18.02
CA LEU A 45 -19.78 20.15 16.86
C LEU A 45 -18.71 19.08 17.11
N LEU A 46 -19.13 17.83 17.24
CA LEU A 46 -18.25 16.69 17.35
C LEU A 46 -18.08 16.06 15.97
N LEU A 47 -16.87 16.14 15.43
CA LEU A 47 -16.51 15.63 14.11
C LEU A 47 -15.78 14.29 14.27
N GLN A 48 -16.37 13.21 13.77
CA GLN A 48 -15.78 11.87 13.77
C GLN A 48 -15.19 11.59 12.38
N VAL A 49 -13.87 11.43 12.31
CA VAL A 49 -13.17 11.09 11.07
C VAL A 49 -12.84 9.61 11.11
N GLY A 50 -13.55 8.81 10.33
CA GLY A 50 -13.35 7.37 10.22
C GLY A 50 -13.10 6.93 8.78
N TYR A 51 -13.23 5.64 8.53
CA TYR A 51 -13.06 5.06 7.20
C TYR A 51 -14.16 4.05 6.87
N GLN A 52 -14.56 4.02 5.61
CA GLN A 52 -15.44 2.99 5.07
C GLN A 52 -14.60 1.90 4.42
N TYR A 53 -14.70 0.69 4.95
CA TYR A 53 -14.05 -0.49 4.40
C TYR A 53 -15.05 -1.36 3.65
N ASN A 54 -14.70 -1.74 2.41
CA ASN A 54 -15.42 -2.71 1.61
C ASN A 54 -14.47 -3.86 1.25
N HIS A 55 -14.91 -5.11 1.43
CA HIS A 55 -14.13 -6.31 1.10
C HIS A 55 -13.61 -6.32 -0.35
N TRP A 56 -14.33 -5.69 -1.28
CA TRP A 56 -13.90 -5.58 -2.68
C TRP A 56 -12.61 -4.76 -2.86
N MET A 57 -12.31 -3.85 -1.91
CA MET A 57 -11.08 -3.06 -1.92
C MET A 57 -9.85 -3.94 -1.68
N LEU A 58 -9.98 -4.94 -0.81
CA LEU A 58 -8.93 -5.94 -0.57
C LEU A 58 -8.73 -6.82 -1.80
N GLY A 59 -9.81 -7.33 -2.38
CA GLY A 59 -9.74 -8.17 -3.59
C GLY A 59 -9.04 -7.46 -4.75
N LYS A 60 -9.40 -6.20 -5.02
CA LYS A 60 -8.72 -5.37 -6.04
C LYS A 60 -7.24 -5.17 -5.71
N SER A 61 -6.93 -4.82 -4.47
CA SER A 61 -5.55 -4.55 -4.04
C SER A 61 -4.66 -5.80 -4.11
N MET A 62 -5.21 -6.97 -3.78
CA MET A 62 -4.54 -8.26 -3.99
C MET A 62 -4.26 -8.52 -5.46
N MET A 63 -5.28 -8.34 -6.33
CA MET A 63 -5.14 -8.53 -7.78
C MET A 63 -4.04 -7.64 -8.39
N TYR A 64 -4.04 -6.35 -8.08
CA TYR A 64 -3.00 -5.43 -8.57
C TYR A 64 -1.62 -5.81 -8.02
N SER A 65 -1.52 -6.19 -6.75
CA SER A 65 -0.24 -6.58 -6.14
C SER A 65 0.29 -7.89 -6.73
N LEU A 66 -0.59 -8.82 -7.09
CA LEU A 66 -0.25 -10.04 -7.82
C LEU A 66 0.30 -9.73 -9.20
N LEU A 67 -0.28 -8.76 -9.92
CA LEU A 67 0.21 -8.31 -11.22
C LEU A 67 1.66 -7.80 -11.13
N VAL A 68 1.99 -7.03 -10.10
CA VAL A 68 3.37 -6.57 -9.83
C VAL A 68 4.32 -7.75 -9.63
N LEU A 69 3.90 -8.77 -8.85
CA LEU A 69 4.72 -9.96 -8.62
C LEU A 69 4.91 -10.81 -9.88
N ILE A 70 3.88 -10.95 -10.70
CA ILE A 70 3.98 -11.61 -12.01
C ILE A 70 4.96 -10.84 -12.88
N GLY A 71 4.90 -9.50 -12.89
CA GLY A 71 5.87 -8.66 -13.58
C GLY A 71 7.31 -8.83 -13.09
N LEU A 72 7.51 -8.89 -11.77
CA LEU A 72 8.83 -9.17 -11.17
C LEU A 72 9.33 -10.55 -11.55
N TRP A 73 8.48 -11.57 -11.45
CA TRP A 73 8.83 -12.93 -11.81
C TRP A 73 9.18 -13.06 -13.29
N TYR A 74 8.35 -12.50 -14.17
CA TYR A 74 8.58 -12.49 -15.61
C TYR A 74 9.89 -11.77 -15.97
N SER A 75 10.17 -10.65 -15.33
CA SER A 75 11.40 -9.89 -15.52
C SER A 75 12.65 -10.68 -15.08
N ARG A 76 12.57 -11.36 -13.94
CA ARG A 76 13.65 -12.24 -13.45
C ARG A 76 13.85 -13.45 -14.38
N HIS A 77 12.77 -14.06 -14.84
CA HIS A 77 12.82 -15.18 -15.78
C HIS A 77 13.50 -14.76 -17.09
N LEU A 78 13.15 -13.58 -17.62
CA LEU A 78 13.74 -13.05 -18.85
C LEU A 78 15.23 -12.71 -18.69
N GLN A 79 15.65 -12.23 -17.51
CA GLN A 79 17.07 -12.07 -17.19
C GLN A 79 17.81 -13.42 -17.15
N GLN A 80 17.21 -14.46 -16.55
CA GLN A 80 17.83 -15.78 -16.47
C GLN A 80 17.98 -16.42 -17.86
N ALA A 81 16.93 -16.35 -18.70
CA ALA A 81 16.98 -16.86 -20.07
C ALA A 81 18.08 -16.15 -20.89
N ARG A 82 18.18 -14.81 -20.79
CA ARG A 82 19.25 -14.05 -21.46
C ARG A 82 20.65 -14.41 -20.98
N LYS A 83 20.83 -14.66 -19.67
CA LYS A 83 22.11 -15.09 -19.12
C LYS A 83 22.53 -16.45 -19.69
N LEU A 84 21.60 -17.39 -19.77
CA LEU A 84 21.84 -18.72 -20.33
C LEU A 84 22.24 -18.64 -21.82
N GLU A 85 21.51 -17.89 -22.64
CA GLU A 85 21.83 -17.66 -24.05
C GLU A 85 23.21 -17.01 -24.24
N THR A 86 23.59 -16.09 -23.35
CA THR A 86 24.89 -15.40 -23.39
C THR A 86 26.03 -16.35 -22.99
N GLU A 87 25.81 -17.22 -22.00
CA GLU A 87 26.77 -18.25 -21.59
C GLU A 87 26.95 -19.33 -22.66
N GLU A 88 25.87 -19.79 -23.29
CA GLU A 88 25.93 -20.75 -24.41
C GLU A 88 26.67 -20.15 -25.63
N ARG A 89 26.35 -18.91 -26.02
CA ARG A 89 27.10 -18.21 -27.09
C ARG A 89 28.58 -18.08 -26.77
N ARG A 90 28.94 -17.86 -25.50
CA ARG A 90 30.35 -17.81 -25.07
C ARG A 90 31.04 -19.16 -25.09
N GLY A 91 30.35 -20.24 -24.73
CA GLY A 91 30.88 -21.60 -24.85
C GLY A 91 31.32 -21.91 -26.29
N ILE A 92 30.53 -21.43 -27.26
CA ILE A 92 30.80 -21.61 -28.69
C ILE A 92 31.92 -20.68 -29.20
N LEU A 93 32.05 -19.46 -28.67
CA LEU A 93 33.08 -18.48 -29.07
C LEU A 93 34.45 -18.71 -28.42
N LYS A 94 34.51 -19.31 -27.22
CA LYS A 94 35.77 -19.58 -26.51
C LYS A 94 36.66 -20.60 -27.23
N ASP A 95 36.06 -21.48 -28.04
CA ASP A 95 36.78 -22.52 -28.78
C ASP A 95 37.40 -22.01 -30.09
N SER A 96 37.10 -20.78 -30.55
CA SER A 96 37.45 -20.36 -31.92
C SER A 96 38.35 -19.12 -32.09
N GLN A 97 38.58 -18.25 -31.10
CA GLN A 97 39.24 -16.96 -31.40
C GLN A 97 40.13 -16.35 -30.31
N GLN A 98 41.34 -15.93 -30.71
CA GLN A 98 42.16 -14.92 -30.02
C GLN A 98 41.49 -13.56 -30.19
N LEU A 99 40.76 -13.10 -29.16
CA LEU A 99 40.05 -11.82 -29.13
C LEU A 99 41.02 -10.64 -28.93
N THR A 100 40.81 -9.55 -29.68
CA THR A 100 41.56 -8.30 -29.52
C THR A 100 41.06 -7.46 -28.34
N ALA A 101 41.90 -6.55 -27.82
CA ALA A 101 41.56 -5.75 -26.63
C ALA A 101 40.35 -4.82 -26.83
N GLU A 102 40.10 -4.34 -28.05
CA GLU A 102 38.91 -3.53 -28.35
C GLU A 102 37.62 -4.36 -28.35
N GLU A 103 37.67 -5.60 -28.82
CA GLU A 103 36.54 -6.53 -28.77
C GLU A 103 36.20 -6.90 -27.32
N VAL A 104 37.22 -7.10 -26.47
CA VAL A 104 37.04 -7.34 -25.03
C VAL A 104 36.37 -6.13 -24.35
N LYS A 105 36.74 -4.89 -24.72
CA LYS A 105 36.12 -3.67 -24.18
C LYS A 105 34.67 -3.52 -24.64
N ALA A 106 34.39 -3.77 -25.92
CA ALA A 106 33.03 -3.72 -26.47
C ALA A 106 32.13 -4.79 -25.85
N GLU A 107 32.67 -5.99 -25.62
CA GLU A 107 31.96 -7.06 -24.93
C GLU A 107 31.72 -6.72 -23.45
N TRP A 108 32.68 -6.09 -22.77
CA TRP A 108 32.49 -5.64 -21.39
C TRP A 108 31.37 -4.59 -21.26
N LEU A 109 31.32 -3.62 -22.18
CA LEU A 109 30.25 -2.63 -22.23
C LEU A 109 28.89 -3.24 -22.59
N SER A 110 28.85 -4.22 -23.51
CA SER A 110 27.61 -4.90 -23.87
C SER A 110 27.07 -5.75 -22.70
N ARG A 111 27.97 -6.42 -21.95
CA ARG A 111 27.62 -7.17 -20.72
C ARG A 111 26.95 -6.27 -19.69
N GLN A 112 27.52 -5.10 -19.43
CA GLN A 112 26.96 -4.15 -18.46
C GLN A 112 25.54 -3.69 -18.86
N ARG A 113 25.28 -3.57 -20.16
CA ARG A 113 23.97 -3.18 -20.71
C ARG A 113 22.97 -4.34 -20.73
N GLN A 114 23.43 -5.59 -20.87
CA GLN A 114 22.60 -6.80 -20.92
C GLN A 114 22.22 -7.33 -19.53
N ASP A 115 23.05 -7.10 -18.51
CA ASP A 115 22.74 -7.43 -17.11
C ASP A 115 21.70 -6.49 -16.47
N ALA A 116 21.33 -5.40 -17.16
CA ALA A 116 20.32 -4.47 -16.69
C ALA A 116 18.95 -5.15 -16.53
N PHE A 117 18.31 -4.91 -15.39
CA PHE A 117 16.94 -5.38 -15.14
C PHE A 117 15.99 -4.82 -16.22
N PRO A 118 15.09 -5.65 -16.79
CA PRO A 118 14.21 -5.21 -17.88
C PRO A 118 13.09 -4.31 -17.34
N MET A 119 13.46 -3.10 -16.90
CA MET A 119 12.61 -2.12 -16.24
C MET A 119 11.39 -1.76 -17.08
N SER A 120 11.53 -1.62 -18.40
CA SER A 120 10.40 -1.35 -19.29
C SER A 120 9.31 -2.42 -19.22
N LYS A 121 9.70 -3.70 -19.21
CA LYS A 121 8.73 -4.81 -19.12
C LYS A 121 8.12 -4.89 -17.73
N PHE A 122 8.91 -4.73 -16.68
CA PHE A 122 8.40 -4.65 -15.32
C PHE A 122 7.41 -3.50 -15.13
N LEU A 123 7.75 -2.31 -15.63
CA LEU A 123 6.90 -1.12 -15.54
C LEU A 123 5.55 -1.36 -16.20
N CYS A 124 5.45 -2.04 -17.34
CA CYS A 124 4.15 -2.38 -17.93
C CYS A 124 3.21 -3.13 -16.96
N PHE A 125 3.75 -3.98 -16.09
CA PHE A 125 2.97 -4.70 -15.07
C PHE A 125 2.76 -3.88 -13.78
N ALA A 126 3.70 -3.01 -13.44
CA ALA A 126 3.63 -2.16 -12.24
C ALA A 126 2.81 -0.88 -12.45
N THR A 127 2.68 -0.39 -13.69
CA THR A 127 1.95 0.84 -14.02
C THR A 127 0.51 0.81 -13.56
N PRO A 128 -0.28 -0.26 -13.78
CA PRO A 128 -1.66 -0.32 -13.26
C PRO A 128 -1.70 -0.16 -11.74
N TRP A 129 -0.82 -0.84 -11.01
CA TRP A 129 -0.73 -0.74 -9.55
C TRP A 129 -0.36 0.68 -9.09
N LEU A 130 0.64 1.30 -9.73
CA LEU A 130 1.05 2.67 -9.40
C LEU A 130 -0.05 3.68 -9.71
N LEU A 131 -0.72 3.53 -10.84
CA LEU A 131 -1.80 4.43 -11.26
C LEU A 131 -2.98 4.34 -10.30
N THR A 132 -3.40 3.13 -9.92
CA THR A 132 -4.52 2.97 -8.97
C THR A 132 -4.14 3.37 -7.56
N PHE A 133 -2.89 3.11 -7.14
CA PHE A 133 -2.37 3.53 -5.84
C PHE A 133 -2.34 5.05 -5.71
N VAL A 134 -1.68 5.74 -6.64
CA VAL A 134 -1.55 7.20 -6.62
C VAL A 134 -2.90 7.86 -6.88
N GLY A 135 -3.65 7.38 -7.89
CA GLY A 135 -4.95 7.95 -8.23
C GLY A 135 -5.96 7.85 -7.09
N SER A 136 -6.10 6.66 -6.48
CA SER A 136 -7.03 6.48 -5.37
C SER A 136 -6.58 7.26 -4.13
N GLY A 137 -5.29 7.23 -3.80
CA GLY A 137 -4.74 7.99 -2.68
C GLY A 137 -4.98 9.49 -2.82
N LEU A 138 -4.72 10.06 -4.00
CA LEU A 138 -4.96 11.48 -4.29
C LEU A 138 -6.46 11.83 -4.21
N ILE A 139 -7.33 11.02 -4.81
CA ILE A 139 -8.78 11.27 -4.78
C ILE A 139 -9.30 11.23 -3.33
N ASN A 140 -8.87 10.24 -2.55
CA ASN A 140 -9.28 10.09 -1.15
C ASN A 140 -8.73 11.21 -0.27
N TYR A 141 -7.48 11.63 -0.49
CA TYR A 141 -6.90 12.79 0.17
C TYR A 141 -7.66 14.08 -0.17
N VAL A 142 -7.91 14.36 -1.45
CA VAL A 142 -8.64 15.56 -1.88
C VAL A 142 -10.05 15.56 -1.31
N ARG A 143 -10.75 14.41 -1.29
CA ARG A 143 -12.07 14.29 -0.66
C ARG A 143 -12.01 14.68 0.82
N LEU A 144 -11.06 14.14 1.57
CA LEU A 144 -10.90 14.46 2.98
C LEU A 144 -10.55 15.94 3.19
N TYR A 145 -9.59 16.45 2.41
CA TYR A 145 -9.15 17.83 2.45
C TYR A 145 -10.31 18.80 2.19
N LEU A 146 -11.12 18.53 1.17
CA LEU A 146 -12.28 19.35 0.83
C LEU A 146 -13.32 19.43 1.95
N VAL A 147 -13.48 18.37 2.75
CA VAL A 147 -14.41 18.38 3.89
C VAL A 147 -13.75 19.08 5.08
N ILE A 148 -12.53 18.68 5.44
CA ILE A 148 -11.83 19.17 6.64
C ILE A 148 -11.49 20.66 6.55
N GLN A 149 -11.20 21.20 5.37
CA GLN A 149 -10.93 22.64 5.22
C GLN A 149 -12.09 23.53 5.69
N HIS A 150 -13.33 23.02 5.73
CA HIS A 150 -14.48 23.75 6.25
C HIS A 150 -14.52 23.81 7.78
N PHE A 151 -13.81 22.91 8.47
CA PHE A 151 -13.86 22.73 9.92
C PHE A 151 -12.51 23.00 10.61
N CYS A 152 -11.39 22.84 9.92
CA CYS A 152 -10.04 22.99 10.46
C CYS A 152 -9.31 24.17 9.81
N VAL A 153 -8.59 24.94 10.63
CA VAL A 153 -7.91 26.18 10.22
C VAL A 153 -6.60 25.95 9.45
N SER A 154 -5.98 24.75 9.52
CA SER A 154 -4.68 24.51 8.87
C SER A 154 -4.61 23.27 7.97
N ASN A 155 -4.00 23.44 6.80
CA ASN A 155 -3.75 22.37 5.82
C ASN A 155 -2.88 21.24 6.39
N TRP A 156 -1.98 21.57 7.32
CA TRP A 156 -1.13 20.59 8.00
C TRP A 156 -1.95 19.59 8.82
N ARG A 157 -3.02 20.07 9.47
CA ARG A 157 -3.90 19.22 10.27
C ARG A 157 -4.60 18.16 9.42
N ALA A 158 -4.99 18.51 8.19
CA ALA A 158 -5.60 17.57 7.25
C ALA A 158 -4.62 16.45 6.82
N ILE A 159 -3.34 16.78 6.61
CA ILE A 159 -2.30 15.78 6.28
C ILE A 159 -2.06 14.85 7.46
N GLN A 160 -1.92 15.41 8.67
CA GLN A 160 -1.77 14.62 9.89
C GLN A 160 -2.94 13.66 10.10
N LEU A 161 -4.17 14.17 9.95
CA LEU A 161 -5.41 13.39 10.04
C LEU A 161 -5.46 12.23 9.06
N TYR A 162 -5.07 12.50 7.80
CA TYR A 162 -5.00 11.48 6.78
C TYR A 162 -3.99 10.39 7.18
N GLY A 163 -2.81 10.76 7.66
CA GLY A 163 -1.79 9.81 8.14
C GLY A 163 -2.25 8.98 9.35
N GLU A 164 -2.85 9.62 10.35
CA GLU A 164 -3.38 8.94 11.54
C GLU A 164 -4.46 7.92 11.18
N LEU A 165 -5.32 8.26 10.21
CA LEU A 165 -6.36 7.37 9.71
C LEU A 165 -5.79 6.12 9.01
N HIS A 166 -4.68 6.27 8.27
CA HIS A 166 -3.98 5.13 7.66
C HIS A 166 -3.36 4.22 8.73
N VAL A 167 -2.76 4.80 9.77
CA VAL A 167 -2.17 4.05 10.87
C VAL A 167 -3.23 3.31 11.68
N LEU A 168 -4.38 3.95 11.95
CA LEU A 168 -5.50 3.31 12.62
C LEU A 168 -6.02 2.10 11.84
N PHE A 169 -6.19 2.26 10.53
CA PHE A 169 -6.59 1.16 9.65
C PHE A 169 -5.56 0.02 9.68
N LEU A 170 -4.26 0.33 9.55
CA LEU A 170 -3.22 -0.69 9.56
C LEU A 170 -3.15 -1.43 10.89
N ARG A 171 -3.27 -0.71 12.02
CA ARG A 171 -3.33 -1.30 13.36
C ARG A 171 -4.51 -2.27 13.47
N ARG A 172 -5.67 -1.90 12.93
CA ARG A 172 -6.85 -2.77 12.93
C ARG A 172 -6.70 -3.97 12.02
N LEU A 173 -6.11 -3.80 10.83
CA LEU A 173 -5.85 -4.91 9.92
C LEU A 173 -4.85 -5.92 10.54
N LEU A 174 -3.81 -5.42 11.22
CA LEU A 174 -2.88 -6.26 11.98
C LEU A 174 -3.58 -6.95 13.15
N ALA A 175 -4.40 -6.23 13.92
CA ALA A 175 -5.16 -6.82 15.00
C ALA A 175 -6.04 -7.97 14.48
N VAL A 176 -6.83 -7.74 13.44
CA VAL A 176 -7.71 -8.76 12.83
C VAL A 176 -6.93 -9.96 12.28
N ALA A 177 -5.78 -9.73 11.63
CA ALA A 177 -4.93 -10.81 11.15
C ALA A 177 -4.34 -11.65 12.28
N LEU A 178 -4.12 -11.05 13.45
CA LEU A 178 -3.55 -11.72 14.62
C LEU A 178 -4.62 -12.35 15.53
N ILE A 179 -5.90 -11.94 15.48
CA ILE A 179 -6.99 -12.54 16.28
C ILE A 179 -7.00 -14.09 16.22
N PRO A 180 -6.95 -14.75 15.06
CA PRO A 180 -6.97 -16.22 15.01
C PRO A 180 -5.70 -16.87 15.58
N TYR A 181 -4.59 -16.11 15.68
CA TYR A 181 -3.37 -16.55 16.35
C TYR A 181 -3.48 -16.37 17.86
N TRP A 182 -3.97 -15.22 18.32
CA TRP A 182 -4.20 -14.93 19.74
C TRP A 182 -5.26 -15.84 20.36
N SER A 183 -6.32 -16.19 19.62
CA SER A 183 -7.35 -17.12 20.10
C SER A 183 -6.81 -18.52 20.41
N GLN A 184 -5.68 -18.90 19.81
CA GLN A 184 -4.99 -20.16 20.11
C GLN A 184 -4.21 -20.11 21.43
N PHE A 185 -3.71 -18.93 21.83
CA PHE A 185 -3.00 -18.75 23.10
C PHE A 185 -3.92 -18.39 24.27
N ALA A 186 -5.05 -17.75 23.99
CA ALA A 186 -5.92 -17.17 25.01
C ALA A 186 -7.15 -18.03 25.38
N GLY A 187 -7.23 -19.28 24.93
CA GLY A 187 -8.20 -20.28 25.40
C GLY A 187 -9.67 -19.86 25.27
N GLY A 188 -10.31 -20.17 24.13
CA GLY A 188 -11.77 -20.34 24.01
C GLY A 188 -12.66 -19.08 24.06
N ASP A 189 -12.53 -18.23 25.07
CA ASP A 189 -13.52 -17.17 25.39
C ASP A 189 -13.11 -15.76 24.93
N SER A 190 -11.92 -15.61 24.35
CA SER A 190 -11.27 -14.32 24.11
C SER A 190 -11.63 -13.62 22.79
N LEU A 191 -12.46 -14.22 21.92
CA LEU A 191 -12.74 -13.61 20.61
C LEU A 191 -13.65 -12.37 20.74
N GLU A 192 -14.64 -12.42 21.65
CA GLU A 192 -15.52 -11.28 21.94
C GLU A 192 -14.80 -10.20 22.74
N GLU A 193 -13.99 -10.55 23.74
CA GLU A 193 -13.15 -9.58 24.47
C GLU A 193 -12.08 -8.93 23.58
N ALA A 194 -11.43 -9.70 22.70
CA ALA A 194 -10.47 -9.18 21.75
C ALA A 194 -11.15 -8.23 20.74
N ALA A 195 -12.36 -8.56 20.29
CA ALA A 195 -13.16 -7.68 19.43
C ALA A 195 -13.64 -6.40 20.16
N ALA A 196 -14.01 -6.50 21.44
CA ALA A 196 -14.43 -5.37 22.27
C ALA A 196 -13.26 -4.43 22.63
N SER A 197 -12.03 -4.95 22.72
CA SER A 197 -10.81 -4.16 22.97
C SER A 197 -10.27 -3.43 21.74
N LEU A 198 -10.89 -3.61 20.56
CA LEU A 198 -10.45 -2.93 19.35
C LEU A 198 -10.70 -1.41 19.48
N PRO A 199 -9.67 -0.57 19.25
CA PRO A 199 -9.83 0.87 19.29
C PRO A 199 -10.89 1.32 18.26
N ALA A 200 -11.61 2.40 18.59
CA ALA A 200 -12.65 2.97 17.74
C ALA A 200 -12.16 3.23 16.31
N ASN A 201 -13.05 3.05 15.33
CA ASN A 201 -12.74 3.21 13.90
C ASN A 201 -12.71 4.65 13.41
N TYR A 202 -12.76 5.58 14.35
CA TYR A 202 -12.88 7.00 14.09
C TYR A 202 -12.01 7.77 15.06
N ILE A 203 -11.57 8.94 14.61
CA ILE A 203 -10.91 9.94 15.42
C ILE A 203 -11.93 11.04 15.66
N SER A 204 -12.28 11.30 16.92
CA SER A 204 -13.22 12.36 17.28
C SER A 204 -12.51 13.68 17.55
N TYR A 205 -13.06 14.76 17.01
CA TYR A 205 -12.63 16.14 17.21
C TYR A 205 -13.79 16.98 17.69
N GLU A 206 -13.60 17.72 18.76
CA GLU A 206 -14.53 18.79 19.12
C GLU A 206 -14.10 20.07 18.40
N THR A 207 -15.02 20.63 17.63
CA THR A 207 -14.88 21.94 17.02
C THR A 207 -15.98 22.84 17.54
N HIS A 208 -15.61 24.03 17.99
CA HIS A 208 -16.60 25.05 18.35
C HIS A 208 -17.25 25.56 17.07
N LEU A 209 -18.59 25.54 17.03
CA LEU A 209 -19.34 26.30 16.03
C LEU A 209 -19.13 27.77 16.37
N LEU A 210 -18.17 28.41 15.71
CA LEU A 210 -18.04 29.87 15.72
C LEU A 210 -19.31 30.46 15.06
N ASP A 211 -19.87 31.47 15.70
CA ASP A 211 -21.11 32.19 15.30
C ASP A 211 -21.16 32.61 13.83
#